data_AF-A0A6S6NZT9-F1
#
_entry.id   AF-A0A6S6NZT9-F1
#
_cell.length_a   1.000
_cell.length_b   1.000
_cell.length_c   1.000
_cell.angle_alpha   90.00
_cell.angle_beta   90.00
_cell.angle_gamma   90.00
#
_symmetry.space_group_name_H-M   'P 1'
#
loop_
_entity.id
_entity.type
_entity.pdbx_description
1 polymer ?
#
loop_
_entity_poly.entity_id
_entity_poly.type
_entity_poly.pdbx_seq_one_letter_code
_entity_poly.pdbx_strand_id
1 'polypeptide(L)'
;MDNLEVDADEAFNTSHALSVDAEELREELASLQREWDNLAREWAGTAASAYSSIWDEWLEGATMVNSLADSSLNLGRATALYAEQDASSAAAVESTTIDLGL
;
A
#
# COMPACT_ATOMS: atom_id res chain seq x y z
N MET A 1 -23.88 22.74 7.38
CA MET A 1 -23.60 21.31 7.21
C MET A 1 -22.24 21.29 6.54
N ASP A 2 -21.21 20.76 7.19
CA ASP A 2 -19.93 20.54 6.50
C ASP A 2 -20.15 19.39 5.52
N ASN A 3 -19.91 19.65 4.23
CA ASN A 3 -19.79 18.59 3.26
C ASN A 3 -18.46 17.89 3.54
N LEU A 4 -18.54 16.61 3.90
CA LEU A 4 -17.39 15.71 3.87
C LEU A 4 -17.05 15.47 2.40
N GLU A 5 -16.18 16.31 1.86
CA GLU A 5 -15.60 16.12 0.53
C GLU A 5 -14.34 15.26 0.72
N VAL A 6 -14.35 14.05 0.17
CA VAL A 6 -13.14 13.25 0.06
C VAL A 6 -12.39 13.79 -1.14
N ASP A 7 -11.20 14.37 -0.92
CA ASP A 7 -10.29 14.71 -2.01
C ASP A 7 -9.74 13.40 -2.60
N ALA A 8 -10.46 12.89 -3.61
CA ALA A 8 -10.14 11.64 -4.27
C ALA A 8 -8.78 11.73 -5.00
N ASP A 9 -8.39 12.90 -5.48
CA ASP A 9 -7.10 13.07 -6.14
C ASP A 9 -5.95 12.98 -5.13
N GLU A 10 -6.08 13.61 -3.96
CA GLU A 10 -5.11 13.52 -2.88
C GLU A 10 -5.00 12.08 -2.34
N ALA A 11 -6.12 11.40 -2.13
CA ALA A 11 -6.16 10.01 -1.67
C ALA A 11 -5.54 9.05 -2.71
N PHE A 12 -5.80 9.26 -4.00
CA PHE A 12 -5.22 8.46 -5.07
C PHE A 12 -3.70 8.66 -5.14
N ASN A 13 -3.24 9.91 -5.17
CA ASN A 13 -1.81 10.23 -5.24
C ASN A 13 -1.05 9.68 -4.03
N THR A 14 -1.61 9.79 -2.83
CA THR A 14 -1.03 9.23 -1.61
C THR A 14 -0.95 7.70 -1.67
N SER A 15 -2.03 7.04 -2.11
CA SER A 15 -2.05 5.57 -2.24
C SER A 15 -1.06 5.07 -3.29
N HIS A 16 -0.87 5.81 -4.38
CA HIS A 16 0.09 5.48 -5.42
C HIS A 16 1.52 5.64 -4.91
N ALA A 17 1.85 6.76 -4.26
CA ALA A 17 3.17 6.98 -3.67
C ALA A 17 3.51 5.88 -2.65
N LEU A 18 2.58 5.57 -1.75
CA LEU A 18 2.77 4.52 -0.75
C LEU A 18 2.94 3.13 -1.37
N SER A 19 2.26 2.85 -2.49
CA SER A 19 2.45 1.60 -3.23
C SER A 19 3.83 1.50 -3.87
N VAL A 20 4.38 2.61 -4.36
CA VAL A 20 5.73 2.66 -4.92
C VAL A 20 6.76 2.44 -3.81
N ASP A 21 6.66 3.19 -2.72
CA ASP A 21 7.58 3.08 -1.58
C ASP A 21 7.57 1.68 -0.97
N ALA A 22 6.39 1.05 -0.87
CA ALA A 22 6.27 -0.30 -0.33
C ALA A 22 6.88 -1.37 -1.26
N GLU A 23 6.81 -1.16 -2.58
CA GLU A 23 7.46 -2.06 -3.55
C GLU A 23 8.98 -1.90 -3.51
N GLU A 24 9.49 -0.67 -3.47
CA GLU A 24 10.94 -0.41 -3.31
C GLU A 24 11.47 -1.05 -2.02
N LEU A 25 10.76 -0.86 -0.90
CA LEU A 25 11.12 -1.47 0.37
C LEU A 25 11.10 -3.01 0.30
N ARG A 26 10.14 -3.60 -0.43
CA ARG A 26 10.09 -5.06 -0.64
C ARG A 26 11.32 -5.57 -1.38
N GLU A 27 11.77 -4.85 -2.41
CA GLU A 27 12.98 -5.19 -3.16
C GLU A 27 14.24 -5.10 -2.28
N GLU A 28 14.35 -4.04 -1.48
CA GLU A 28 15.45 -3.85 -0.53
C GLU A 28 15.50 -4.96 0.53
N LEU A 29 14.35 -5.30 1.13
CA LEU A 29 14.23 -6.40 2.09
C LEU A 29 14.65 -7.74 1.48
N ALA A 30 14.23 -8.00 0.24
CA ALA A 30 14.64 -9.20 -0.48
C ALA A 30 16.16 -9.22 -0.75
N SER A 31 16.79 -8.06 -0.98
CA SER A 31 18.25 -7.96 -1.08
C SER A 31 18.94 -8.26 0.23
N LEU A 32 18.47 -7.64 1.32
CA LEU A 32 19.04 -7.85 2.65
C LEU A 32 18.96 -9.32 3.07
N GLN A 33 17.85 -10.00 2.76
CA GLN A 33 17.71 -11.42 3.04
C GLN A 33 18.73 -12.28 2.28
N ARG A 34 19.01 -11.97 1.01
CA ARG A 34 20.06 -12.67 0.25
C ARG A 34 21.45 -12.42 0.82
N GLU A 35 21.74 -11.19 1.24
CA GLU A 35 23.01 -10.82 1.87
C GLU A 35 23.19 -11.53 3.21
N TRP A 36 22.14 -11.57 4.02
CA TRP A 36 22.11 -12.32 5.28
C TRP A 36 22.37 -13.81 5.06
N ASP A 37 21.67 -14.45 4.12
CA ASP A 37 21.84 -15.86 3.81
C ASP A 37 23.28 -16.19 3.39
N ASN A 38 23.94 -15.29 2.65
CA ASN A 38 25.34 -15.44 2.28
C ASN A 38 26.26 -15.29 3.50
N LEU A 39 26.05 -14.27 4.33
CA LEU A 39 26.83 -14.03 5.55
C LEU A 39 26.71 -15.19 6.55
N ALA A 40 25.49 -15.69 6.77
CA ALA A 40 25.20 -16.79 7.68
C ALA A 40 25.88 -18.11 7.26
N ARG A 41 26.10 -18.32 5.96
CA ARG A 41 26.87 -19.46 5.44
C ARG A 41 28.35 -19.37 5.75
N GLU A 42 28.91 -18.16 5.78
CA GLU A 42 30.33 -17.93 6.10
C GLU A 42 30.60 -17.98 7.62
N TRP A 43 29.65 -17.49 8.43
CA TRP A 43 29.75 -17.45 9.89
C TRP A 43 29.24 -18.74 10.55
N ALA A 44 29.84 -19.89 10.28
CA ALA A 44 29.44 -21.14 10.92
C ALA A 44 29.71 -21.15 12.45
N GLY A 45 28.79 -21.75 13.23
CA GLY A 45 28.95 -21.97 14.68
C GLY A 45 28.16 -21.00 15.57
N THR A 46 28.70 -20.69 16.76
CA THR A 46 28.01 -19.91 17.81
C THR A 46 27.55 -18.52 17.36
N ALA A 47 28.27 -17.90 16.42
CA ALA A 47 27.93 -16.59 15.86
C ALA A 47 26.64 -16.63 15.02
N ALA A 48 26.52 -17.54 14.05
CA ALA A 48 25.27 -17.70 13.28
C ALA A 48 24.08 -18.03 14.20
N SER A 49 24.26 -18.91 15.19
CA SER A 49 23.16 -19.25 16.10
C SER A 49 22.71 -18.06 16.97
N ALA A 50 23.62 -17.17 17.36
CA ALA A 50 23.30 -16.02 18.21
C ALA A 50 22.45 -14.97 17.48
N TYR A 51 22.63 -14.82 16.17
CA TYR A 51 21.90 -13.83 15.38
C TYR A 51 20.68 -14.39 14.62
N SER A 52 20.60 -15.71 14.42
CA SER A 52 19.47 -16.36 13.75
C SER A 52 18.11 -15.98 14.35
N SER A 53 17.98 -16.03 15.68
CA SER A 53 16.73 -15.68 16.37
C SER A 53 16.33 -14.21 16.20
N ILE A 54 17.31 -13.29 16.17
CA ILE A 54 17.04 -11.85 15.97
C ILE A 54 16.64 -11.59 14.52
N TRP A 55 17.27 -12.31 13.59
CA TRP A 55 16.95 -12.25 12.18
C TRP A 55 15.53 -12.75 11.89
N ASP A 56 15.12 -13.86 12.51
CA ASP A 56 13.77 -14.41 12.34
C ASP A 56 12.68 -13.44 12.83
N GLU A 57 12.88 -12.79 13.98
CA GLU A 57 11.97 -11.77 14.51
C GLU A 57 11.91 -10.54 13.58
N TRP A 58 13.05 -10.12 13.04
CA TRP A 58 13.11 -9.04 12.06
C TRP A 58 12.34 -9.40 10.77
N LEU A 59 12.49 -10.64 10.28
CA LEU A 59 11.83 -11.12 9.07
C LEU A 59 10.30 -11.17 9.24
N GLU A 60 9.81 -11.53 10.43
CA GLU A 60 8.39 -11.45 10.76
C GLU A 60 7.88 -10.01 10.62
N GLY A 61 8.61 -9.03 11.15
CA GLY A 61 8.30 -7.61 10.96
C GLY A 61 8.34 -7.16 9.49
N ALA A 62 9.31 -7.66 8.72
CA ALA A 62 9.45 -7.36 7.30
C ALA A 62 8.23 -7.81 6.47
N THR A 63 7.49 -8.85 6.89
CA THR A 63 6.26 -9.27 6.19
C THR A 63 5.14 -8.23 6.23
N MET A 64 5.17 -7.30 7.20
CA MET A 64 4.21 -6.20 7.29
C MET A 64 4.27 -5.26 6.06
N VAL A 65 5.43 -5.16 5.40
CA VAL A 65 5.60 -4.36 4.18
C VAL A 65 4.73 -4.89 3.03
N ASN A 66 4.57 -6.21 2.90
CA ASN A 66 3.66 -6.78 1.91
C ASN A 66 2.20 -6.38 2.20
N SER A 67 1.80 -6.37 3.46
CA SER A 67 0.45 -5.94 3.87
C SER A 67 0.22 -4.45 3.63
N LEU A 68 1.26 -3.63 3.78
CA LEU A 68 1.23 -2.21 3.46
C LEU A 68 1.05 -1.98 1.96
N ALA A 69 1.80 -2.69 1.12
CA ALA A 69 1.67 -2.62 -0.34
C ALA A 69 0.24 -3.00 -0.79
N ASP A 70 -0.29 -4.11 -0.29
CA ASP A 70 -1.66 -4.58 -0.60
C ASP A 70 -2.72 -3.56 -0.16
N SER A 71 -2.55 -2.95 1.02
CA SER A 71 -3.46 -1.94 1.55
C SER A 71 -3.46 -0.67 0.69
N SER A 72 -2.30 -0.23 0.23
CA SER A 72 -2.15 0.93 -0.67
C SER A 72 -2.83 0.70 -2.02
N LEU A 73 -2.65 -0.48 -2.61
CA LEU A 73 -3.35 -0.86 -3.85
C LEU A 73 -4.87 -0.87 -3.68
N ASN A 74 -5.36 -1.41 -2.57
CA ASN A 74 -6.79 -1.43 -2.27
C ASN A 74 -7.35 -0.02 -2.07
N LEU A 75 -6.60 0.85 -1.39
CA LEU A 75 -6.98 2.26 -1.21
C LEU A 75 -7.07 2.98 -2.56
N GLY A 76 -6.07 2.84 -3.43
CA GLY A 76 -6.08 3.46 -4.75
C GLY A 76 -7.26 2.98 -5.61
N ARG A 77 -7.60 1.68 -5.54
CA ARG A 77 -8.79 1.13 -6.21
C ARG A 77 -10.10 1.70 -5.66
N ALA A 78 -10.23 1.77 -4.34
CA ALA A 78 -11.42 2.32 -3.70
C ALA A 78 -11.64 3.80 -4.10
N THR A 79 -10.57 4.59 -4.14
CA THR A 79 -10.63 5.98 -4.56
C THR A 79 -11.06 6.14 -6.01
N ALA A 80 -10.55 5.32 -6.94
CA ALA A 80 -10.97 5.34 -8.33
C ALA A 80 -12.47 5.01 -8.49
N LEU A 81 -12.96 4.02 -7.74
CA LEU A 81 -14.38 3.65 -7.72
C LEU A 81 -15.27 4.76 -7.16
N TYR A 82 -14.81 5.49 -6.13
CA TYR A 82 -15.57 6.62 -5.60
C TYR A 82 -15.69 7.75 -6.61
N ALA A 83 -14.60 8.10 -7.31
CA ALA A 83 -14.62 9.14 -8.33
C ALA A 83 -15.59 8.79 -9.49
N GLU A 84 -15.60 7.52 -9.93
CA GLU A 84 -16.52 7.06 -10.98
C GLU A 84 -17.99 7.09 -10.52
N GLN A 85 -18.25 6.65 -9.29
CA GLN A 85 -19.59 6.66 -8.71
C GLN A 85 -20.12 8.09 -8.52
N ASP A 86 -19.27 9.03 -8.09
CA ASP A 86 -19.66 10.42 -7.89
C ASP A 86 -20.00 11.10 -9.22
N ALA A 87 -19.15 10.91 -10.24
CA ALA A 87 -19.42 11.41 -11.60
C ALA A 87 -20.72 10.83 -12.19
N SER A 88 -20.97 9.53 -12.01
CA SER A 88 -22.21 8.89 -12.45
C SER A 88 -23.43 9.44 -11.73
N SER A 89 -23.32 9.68 -10.43
CA SER A 89 -24.40 10.22 -9.61
C SER A 89 -24.71 11.68 -9.98
N ALA A 90 -23.69 12.50 -10.21
CA ALA A 90 -23.83 13.87 -10.67
C ALA A 90 -24.56 13.94 -12.02
N ALA A 91 -24.18 13.10 -12.99
CA ALA A 91 -24.85 13.03 -14.29
C ALA A 91 -26.33 12.61 -14.18
N ALA A 92 -26.64 11.68 -13.28
CA ALA A 92 -28.02 11.25 -13.04
C ALA A 92 -28.87 12.35 -12.39
N VAL A 93 -28.31 13.10 -11.44
CA VAL A 93 -28.96 14.25 -10.80
C VAL A 93 -29.19 15.38 -11.80
N GLU A 94 -28.21 15.71 -12.62
CA GLU A 94 -28.34 16.70 -13.70
C GLU A 94 -29.43 16.30 -14.68
N SER A 95 -29.41 15.05 -15.17
CA SER A 95 -30.44 14.52 -16.06
C SER A 95 -31.84 14.63 -15.44
N THR A 96 -31.99 14.30 -14.14
CA THR A 96 -33.28 14.37 -13.44
C THR A 96 -33.74 15.83 -13.26
N THR A 97 -32.81 16.74 -13.03
CA THR A 97 -33.09 18.18 -12.89
C THR A 97 -33.64 18.73 -14.21
N ILE A 98 -32.98 18.39 -15.33
CA ILE A 98 -33.43 18.73 -16.69
C ILE A 98 -34.83 18.15 -16.96
N ASP A 99 -35.08 16.89 -16.59
CA ASP A 99 -36.38 16.22 -16.81
C ASP A 99 -37.51 16.85 -15.98
N LEU A 100 -37.19 17.36 -14.79
CA LEU A 100 -38.14 18.04 -13.90
C LEU A 100 -38.35 19.53 -14.25
N GLY A 101 -37.59 20.09 -15.20
CA GLY A 101 -37.70 21.47 -15.64
C GLY A 101 -37.35 22.52 -14.57
N LEU A 102 -36.49 22.13 -13.61
CA LEU A 102 -35.87 23.02 -12.62
C LEU A 102 -34.54 23.57 -13.14
#